data_AF-A0A849SD84-F1
#
_entry.id   AF-A0A849SD84-F1
#
_cell.length_a   1.000
_cell.length_b   1.000
_cell.length_c   1.000
_cell.angle_alpha   90.00
_cell.angle_beta   90.00
_cell.angle_gamma   90.00
#
_symmetry.space_group_name_H-M   'P 1'
#
loop_
_entity.id
_entity.type
_entity.pdbx_description
1 polymer ?
#
loop_
_entity_poly.entity_id
_entity_poly.type
_entity_poly.pdbx_seq_one_letter_code
_entity_poly.pdbx_strand_id
1 'polypeptide(L)'
;FTDSIVRYQKLRKKYPKIQIMMGVGNLTELTDADTTGINALLFGMISELNINAVLATSVSPHAVNAIAEADNARRVMHAAKLDDRLPRGYSNGLLGLHDRRPFTYSATEIQEVAAMIKDPSFRIQVSDAGIHIYNRDGLHEALDPFALYPHLQVENDASHAFYLGVELARAQIAYQLKKRYVQDQELNWGVATPAPNIGDKNSHREASMKEKQVNNKLEKV
;
A
#
# COMPACT_ATOMS: atom_id res chain seq x y z
N PHE A 1 -11.80 9.40 -26.70
CA PHE A 1 -10.39 9.50 -26.27
C PHE A 1 -9.41 8.89 -27.27
N THR A 2 -9.62 7.66 -27.75
CA THR A 2 -8.69 6.94 -28.66
C THR A 2 -8.26 7.75 -29.89
N ASP A 3 -9.17 8.49 -30.53
CA ASP A 3 -8.82 9.36 -31.66
C ASP A 3 -7.73 10.40 -31.34
N SER A 4 -7.73 10.94 -30.12
CA SER A 4 -6.69 11.88 -29.66
C SER A 4 -5.32 11.20 -29.59
N ILE A 5 -5.26 9.96 -29.09
CA ILE A 5 -4.03 9.15 -29.07
C ILE A 5 -3.55 8.85 -30.48
N VAL A 6 -4.46 8.46 -31.38
CA VAL A 6 -4.12 8.21 -32.80
C VAL A 6 -3.58 9.48 -33.47
N ARG A 7 -4.11 10.67 -33.13
CA ARG A 7 -3.56 11.95 -33.64
C ARG A 7 -2.14 12.18 -33.16
N TYR A 8 -1.82 11.93 -31.89
CA TYR A 8 -0.44 12.01 -31.38
C TYR A 8 0.49 11.04 -32.12
N GLN A 9 0.05 9.80 -32.35
CA GLN A 9 0.83 8.81 -33.08
C GLN A 9 1.07 9.21 -34.55
N LYS A 10 0.03 9.68 -35.25
CA LYS A 10 0.13 10.18 -36.62
C LYS A 10 1.07 11.40 -36.70
N LEU A 11 0.97 12.31 -35.74
CA LEU A 11 1.81 13.50 -35.65
C LEU A 11 3.29 13.10 -35.46
N ARG A 12 3.59 12.20 -34.50
CA ARG A 12 4.96 11.73 -34.27
C ARG A 12 5.53 10.99 -35.48
N LYS A 13 4.73 10.17 -36.17
CA LYS A 13 5.16 9.51 -37.43
C LYS A 13 5.46 10.52 -38.53
N LYS A 14 4.60 11.52 -38.73
CA LYS A 14 4.77 12.54 -39.77
C LYS A 14 5.94 13.47 -39.49
N TYR A 15 6.17 13.80 -38.22
CA TYR A 15 7.24 14.70 -37.78
C TYR A 15 8.06 14.06 -36.65
N PRO A 16 9.05 13.21 -36.97
CA PRO A 16 9.77 12.44 -35.95
C PRO A 16 10.52 13.27 -34.91
N LYS A 17 10.99 14.48 -35.27
CA LYS A 17 11.88 15.29 -34.44
C LYS A 17 11.24 16.49 -33.74
N ILE A 18 9.96 16.79 -34.01
CA ILE A 18 9.32 17.97 -33.39
C ILE A 18 9.12 17.73 -31.89
N GLN A 19 9.17 18.80 -31.12
CA GLN A 19 8.74 18.77 -29.73
C GLN A 19 7.23 18.68 -29.68
N ILE A 20 6.70 17.81 -28.83
CA ILE A 20 5.26 17.58 -28.67
C ILE A 20 4.91 17.73 -27.20
N MET A 21 3.79 18.41 -26.93
CA MET A 21 3.17 18.48 -25.61
C MET A 21 1.87 17.67 -25.57
N MET A 22 1.65 16.94 -24.49
CA MET A 22 0.39 16.23 -24.21
C MET A 22 -0.28 16.72 -22.94
N GLY A 23 -1.57 17.04 -23.01
CA GLY A 23 -2.39 17.27 -21.83
C GLY A 23 -2.98 15.97 -21.31
N VAL A 24 -2.80 15.69 -20.02
CA VAL A 24 -3.33 14.47 -19.36
C VAL A 24 -4.47 14.75 -18.38
N GLY A 25 -4.63 16.01 -17.96
CA GLY A 25 -5.55 16.43 -16.89
C GLY A 25 -6.99 15.95 -17.07
N ASN A 26 -7.59 16.08 -18.27
CA ASN A 26 -8.98 15.66 -18.49
C ASN A 26 -9.20 14.17 -18.18
N LEU A 27 -8.22 13.32 -18.48
CA LEU A 27 -8.34 11.88 -18.25
C LEU A 27 -8.14 11.55 -16.77
N THR A 28 -7.17 12.18 -16.11
CA THR A 28 -6.91 11.96 -14.69
C THR A 28 -7.94 12.64 -13.78
N GLU A 29 -8.66 13.67 -14.23
CA GLU A 29 -9.61 14.40 -13.39
C GLU A 29 -11.08 14.04 -13.63
N LEU A 30 -11.44 13.65 -14.87
CA LEU A 30 -12.85 13.46 -15.29
C LEU A 30 -13.16 12.00 -15.64
N THR A 31 -12.41 11.06 -15.07
CA THR A 31 -12.66 9.63 -15.20
C THR A 31 -12.79 9.02 -13.82
N ASP A 32 -13.90 8.36 -13.53
CA ASP A 32 -14.11 7.64 -12.26
C ASP A 32 -13.31 6.33 -12.25
N ALA A 33 -11.98 6.44 -12.16
CA ALA A 33 -11.05 5.34 -12.02
C ALA A 33 -9.77 5.81 -11.31
N ASP A 34 -9.02 4.88 -10.73
CA ASP A 34 -7.78 5.23 -10.04
C ASP A 34 -6.76 5.88 -10.98
N THR A 35 -6.35 7.10 -10.62
CA THR A 35 -5.44 7.94 -11.40
C THR A 35 -4.07 7.30 -11.61
N THR A 36 -3.64 6.42 -10.69
CA THR A 36 -2.39 5.65 -10.80
C THR A 36 -2.34 4.78 -12.07
N GLY A 37 -3.44 4.08 -12.39
CA GLY A 37 -3.54 3.23 -13.59
C GLY A 37 -3.66 4.05 -14.87
N ILE A 38 -4.43 5.14 -14.84
CA ILE A 38 -4.56 6.09 -15.94
C ILE A 38 -3.18 6.68 -16.27
N ASN A 39 -2.46 7.17 -15.27
CA ASN A 39 -1.12 7.71 -15.42
C ASN A 39 -0.13 6.67 -15.93
N ALA A 40 -0.16 5.42 -15.44
CA ALA A 40 0.69 4.36 -15.96
C ALA A 40 0.53 4.17 -17.48
N LEU A 41 -0.71 4.07 -17.96
CA LEU A 41 -0.99 3.88 -19.39
C LEU A 41 -0.64 5.12 -20.23
N LEU A 42 -1.03 6.31 -19.78
CA LEU A 42 -0.74 7.57 -20.47
C LEU A 42 0.77 7.78 -20.61
N PHE A 43 1.52 7.57 -19.52
CA PHE A 43 2.98 7.75 -19.55
C PHE A 43 3.70 6.64 -20.32
N GLY A 44 3.13 5.45 -20.43
CA GLY A 44 3.59 4.42 -21.37
C GLY A 44 3.54 4.94 -22.81
N MET A 45 2.37 5.44 -23.23
CA MET A 45 2.19 6.01 -24.58
C MET A 45 3.07 7.25 -24.81
N ILE A 46 3.19 8.15 -23.83
CA ILE A 46 4.06 9.33 -23.87
C ILE A 46 5.52 8.92 -24.06
N SER A 47 5.98 7.91 -23.31
CA SER A 47 7.34 7.38 -23.43
C SER A 47 7.58 6.79 -24.82
N GLU A 48 6.70 5.92 -25.31
CA GLU A 48 6.82 5.32 -26.66
C GLU A 48 6.85 6.38 -27.77
N LEU A 49 5.94 7.35 -27.69
CA LEU A 49 5.81 8.44 -28.66
C LEU A 49 6.87 9.54 -28.50
N ASN A 50 7.83 9.41 -27.58
CA ASN A 50 8.86 10.41 -27.30
C ASN A 50 8.25 11.81 -27.08
N ILE A 51 7.18 11.92 -26.29
CA ILE A 51 6.57 13.21 -25.98
C ILE A 51 7.40 13.88 -24.87
N ASN A 52 7.79 15.14 -25.10
CA ASN A 52 8.83 15.81 -24.30
C ASN A 52 8.27 16.75 -23.23
N ALA A 53 6.99 17.11 -23.35
CA ALA A 53 6.30 17.96 -22.39
C ALA A 53 4.93 17.38 -22.05
N VAL A 54 4.57 17.43 -20.77
CA VAL A 54 3.25 17.00 -20.28
C VAL A 54 2.63 18.14 -19.50
N LEU A 55 1.39 18.50 -19.85
CA LEU A 55 0.56 19.40 -19.07
C LEU A 55 -0.31 18.55 -18.14
N ALA A 56 -0.03 18.64 -16.85
CA ALA A 56 -0.74 17.93 -15.79
C ALA A 56 -1.14 18.91 -14.68
N THR A 57 -2.23 18.60 -13.99
CA THR A 57 -2.83 19.38 -12.90
C THR A 57 -3.22 18.44 -11.76
N SER A 58 -3.29 18.98 -10.54
CA SER A 58 -3.81 18.31 -9.34
C SER A 58 -4.72 19.27 -8.61
N VAL A 59 -5.81 19.66 -9.25
CA VAL A 59 -6.74 20.68 -8.72
C VAL A 59 -8.00 20.07 -8.12
N SER A 60 -8.41 18.88 -8.56
CA SER A 60 -9.59 18.21 -8.03
C SER A 60 -9.26 17.36 -6.81
N PRO A 61 -10.20 17.18 -5.86
CA PRO A 61 -10.04 16.25 -4.74
C PRO A 61 -9.81 14.79 -5.19
N HIS A 62 -10.27 14.43 -6.38
CA HIS A 62 -10.01 13.11 -6.98
C HIS A 62 -8.55 12.94 -7.41
N ALA A 63 -7.92 13.99 -7.94
CA ALA A 63 -6.58 13.96 -8.54
C ALA A 63 -5.48 14.54 -7.65
N VAL A 64 -5.66 14.51 -6.31
CA VAL A 64 -4.74 15.14 -5.34
C VAL A 64 -3.29 14.66 -5.48
N ASN A 65 -3.08 13.41 -5.89
CA ASN A 65 -1.76 12.82 -6.07
C ASN A 65 -1.32 12.76 -7.55
N ALA A 66 -2.10 13.28 -8.50
CA ALA A 66 -1.88 13.06 -9.94
C ALA A 66 -0.50 13.54 -10.43
N ILE A 67 0.05 14.61 -9.84
CA ILE A 67 1.41 15.08 -10.18
C ILE A 67 2.48 14.11 -9.66
N ALA A 68 2.35 13.61 -8.43
CA ALA A 68 3.30 12.64 -7.86
C ALA A 68 3.24 11.30 -8.61
N GLU A 69 2.03 10.88 -9.00
CA GLU A 69 1.81 9.70 -9.85
C GLU A 69 2.43 9.88 -11.24
N ALA A 70 2.20 11.03 -11.88
CA ALA A 70 2.82 11.37 -13.16
C ALA A 70 4.35 11.36 -13.08
N ASP A 71 4.94 11.89 -11.99
CA ASP A 71 6.39 11.83 -11.74
C ASP A 71 6.90 10.39 -11.63
N ASN A 72 6.18 9.53 -10.90
CA ASN A 72 6.54 8.12 -10.79
C ASN A 72 6.43 7.41 -12.15
N ALA A 73 5.30 7.61 -12.84
CA ALA A 73 5.00 6.97 -14.11
C ALA A 73 6.01 7.36 -15.20
N ARG A 74 6.34 8.65 -15.35
CA ARG A 74 7.34 9.09 -16.35
C ARG A 74 8.70 8.45 -16.11
N ARG A 75 9.12 8.32 -14.85
CA ARG A 75 10.42 7.73 -14.48
C ARG A 75 10.45 6.24 -14.77
N VAL A 76 9.41 5.51 -14.37
CA VAL A 76 9.26 4.07 -14.63
C VAL A 76 9.24 3.78 -16.12
N MET A 77 8.39 4.48 -16.88
CA MET A 77 8.21 4.23 -18.31
C MET A 77 9.42 4.66 -19.15
N HIS A 78 10.13 5.71 -18.72
CA HIS A 78 11.38 6.11 -19.37
C HIS A 78 12.49 5.09 -19.13
N ALA A 79 12.65 4.62 -17.89
CA ALA A 79 13.66 3.60 -17.56
C ALA A 79 13.36 2.26 -18.26
N ALA A 80 12.09 1.84 -18.28
CA ALA A 80 11.60 0.67 -19.02
C ALA A 80 11.98 0.72 -20.51
N LYS A 81 11.75 1.87 -21.13
CA LYS A 81 12.09 2.09 -22.53
C LYS A 81 13.60 2.04 -22.79
N LEU A 82 14.42 2.65 -21.93
CA LEU A 82 15.88 2.64 -22.08
C LEU A 82 16.47 1.23 -21.93
N ASP A 83 15.91 0.44 -21.03
CA ASP A 83 16.35 -0.93 -20.77
C ASP A 83 15.75 -1.95 -21.76
N ASP A 84 14.93 -1.51 -22.72
CA ASP A 84 14.15 -2.35 -23.64
C ASP A 84 13.40 -3.50 -22.93
N ARG A 85 12.77 -3.19 -21.80
CA ARG A 85 12.06 -4.17 -20.97
C ARG A 85 10.70 -3.67 -20.50
N LEU A 86 9.87 -4.61 -20.08
CA LEU A 86 8.57 -4.30 -19.49
C LEU A 86 8.73 -3.41 -18.23
N PRO A 87 7.81 -2.46 -17.97
CA PRO A 87 7.86 -1.54 -16.83
C PRO A 87 7.50 -2.24 -15.50
N ARG A 88 8.26 -3.27 -15.15
CA ARG A 88 8.03 -4.16 -14.00
C ARG A 88 9.26 -4.16 -13.09
N GLY A 89 9.03 -3.95 -11.78
CA GLY A 89 10.09 -4.00 -10.77
C GLY A 89 10.90 -2.72 -10.61
N TYR A 90 10.53 -1.62 -11.26
CA TYR A 90 11.17 -0.31 -11.11
C TYR A 90 10.71 0.46 -9.89
N SER A 91 9.42 0.38 -9.55
CA SER A 91 8.77 1.15 -8.50
C SER A 91 7.43 0.50 -8.15
N ASN A 92 7.05 0.58 -6.88
CA ASN A 92 5.69 0.26 -6.41
C ASN A 92 4.85 1.53 -6.23
N GLY A 93 5.34 2.70 -6.65
CA GLY A 93 4.69 3.99 -6.41
C GLY A 93 3.28 4.10 -7.01
N LEU A 94 2.99 3.37 -8.09
CA LEU A 94 1.65 3.34 -8.70
C LEU A 94 0.78 2.17 -8.17
N LEU A 95 1.29 1.38 -7.23
CA LEU A 95 0.59 0.23 -6.64
C LEU A 95 -0.08 0.61 -5.31
N GLY A 96 -1.06 1.52 -5.39
CA GLY A 96 -1.82 1.97 -4.21
C GLY A 96 -2.74 0.88 -3.68
N LEU A 97 -3.62 0.35 -4.54
CA LEU A 97 -4.70 -0.55 -4.15
C LEU A 97 -4.24 -1.96 -3.76
N HIS A 98 -3.28 -2.55 -4.47
CA HIS A 98 -2.82 -3.91 -4.22
C HIS A 98 -1.31 -4.02 -4.45
N ASP A 99 -0.65 -4.95 -3.77
CA ASP A 99 0.76 -5.26 -4.00
C ASP A 99 0.91 -6.42 -4.97
N ARG A 100 2.03 -6.44 -5.70
CA ARG A 100 2.36 -7.54 -6.62
C ARG A 100 2.51 -8.89 -5.91
N ARG A 101 2.96 -8.88 -4.66
CA ARG A 101 3.20 -10.05 -3.80
C ARG A 101 2.80 -9.69 -2.36
N PRO A 102 1.50 -9.73 -2.04
CA PRO A 102 0.97 -9.22 -0.78
C PRO A 102 1.28 -10.12 0.40
N PHE A 103 1.13 -11.43 0.21
CA PHE A 103 1.36 -12.42 1.25
C PHE A 103 2.80 -12.94 1.16
N THR A 104 3.53 -12.84 2.26
CA THR A 104 4.91 -13.36 2.38
C THR A 104 4.95 -14.77 2.92
N TYR A 105 3.87 -15.22 3.56
CA TYR A 105 3.74 -16.54 4.17
C TYR A 105 2.41 -17.18 3.73
N SER A 106 2.44 -18.48 3.54
CA SER A 106 1.28 -19.36 3.44
C SER A 106 0.72 -19.68 4.83
N ALA A 107 -0.54 -20.10 4.90
CA ALA A 107 -1.15 -20.53 6.16
C ALA A 107 -0.35 -21.67 6.85
N THR A 108 0.23 -22.59 6.07
CA THR A 108 1.07 -23.68 6.59
C THR A 108 2.37 -23.17 7.21
N GLU A 109 3.06 -22.23 6.56
CA GLU A 109 4.27 -21.61 7.13
C GLU A 109 3.94 -20.85 8.42
N ILE A 110 2.78 -20.19 8.49
CA ILE A 110 2.33 -19.50 9.70
C ILE A 110 2.09 -20.50 10.85
N GLN A 111 1.46 -21.65 10.57
CA GLN A 111 1.24 -22.71 11.55
C GLN A 111 2.56 -23.26 12.12
N GLU A 112 3.54 -23.50 11.25
CA GLU A 112 4.88 -23.96 11.66
C GLU A 112 5.58 -22.93 12.56
N VAL A 113 5.49 -21.64 12.20
CA VAL A 113 6.04 -20.56 13.02
C VAL A 113 5.32 -20.46 14.37
N ALA A 114 3.99 -20.52 14.38
CA ALA A 114 3.19 -20.44 15.59
C ALA A 114 3.53 -21.55 16.59
N ALA A 115 3.76 -22.78 16.11
CA ALA A 115 4.14 -23.93 16.95
C ALA A 115 5.48 -23.74 17.70
N MET A 116 6.36 -22.84 17.23
CA MET A 116 7.63 -22.53 17.87
C MET A 116 7.54 -21.39 18.91
N ILE A 117 6.43 -20.65 18.95
CA ILE A 117 6.25 -19.52 19.86
C ILE A 117 5.88 -20.01 21.27
N LYS A 118 6.59 -19.49 22.28
CA LYS A 118 6.40 -19.84 23.70
C LYS A 118 6.09 -18.65 24.60
N ASP A 119 6.15 -17.43 24.06
CA ASP A 119 5.88 -16.20 24.78
C ASP A 119 4.43 -15.73 24.57
N PRO A 120 3.87 -14.95 25.51
CA PRO A 120 2.47 -14.52 25.45
C PRO A 120 2.21 -13.39 24.44
N SER A 121 3.23 -12.87 23.75
CA SER A 121 3.04 -11.74 22.83
C SER A 121 2.29 -12.17 21.58
N PHE A 122 1.20 -11.47 21.29
CA PHE A 122 0.46 -11.65 20.05
C PHE A 122 1.27 -11.23 18.83
N ARG A 123 1.23 -12.09 17.82
CA ARG A 123 1.75 -11.87 16.48
C ARG A 123 0.60 -11.96 15.51
N ILE A 124 0.52 -11.00 14.61
CA ILE A 124 -0.50 -10.94 13.56
C ILE A 124 0.21 -11.14 12.22
N GLN A 125 -0.31 -12.04 11.40
CA GLN A 125 0.15 -12.26 10.03
C GLN A 125 -1.06 -12.38 9.11
N VAL A 126 -0.84 -12.10 7.82
CA VAL A 126 -1.88 -12.21 6.79
C VAL A 126 -1.38 -13.14 5.70
N SER A 127 -2.22 -14.11 5.33
CA SER A 127 -2.00 -15.02 4.21
C SER A 127 -3.17 -14.94 3.23
N ASP A 128 -3.14 -15.78 2.20
CA ASP A 128 -4.25 -15.95 1.26
C ASP A 128 -5.50 -16.57 1.91
N ALA A 129 -5.35 -17.27 3.04
CA ALA A 129 -6.45 -17.86 3.79
C ALA A 129 -7.17 -16.86 4.71
N GLY A 130 -6.46 -15.83 5.22
CA GLY A 130 -7.06 -14.82 6.10
C GLY A 130 -6.06 -14.12 7.01
N ILE A 131 -6.59 -13.62 8.13
CA ILE A 131 -5.84 -12.99 9.22
C ILE A 131 -5.53 -14.06 10.25
N HIS A 132 -4.27 -14.15 10.65
CA HIS A 132 -3.75 -15.10 11.61
C HIS A 132 -3.28 -14.33 12.84
N ILE A 133 -3.75 -14.71 14.02
CA ILE A 133 -3.25 -14.18 15.29
C ILE A 133 -2.83 -15.35 16.19
N TYR A 134 -1.64 -15.25 16.76
CA TYR A 134 -1.10 -16.32 17.59
C TYR A 134 -0.13 -15.83 18.65
N ASN A 135 -0.01 -16.64 19.70
CA ASN A 135 1.00 -16.55 20.75
C ASN A 135 1.23 -17.97 21.30
N ARG A 136 1.80 -18.11 22.50
CA ARG A 136 1.97 -19.42 23.16
C ARG A 136 0.66 -20.17 23.47
N ASP A 137 -0.46 -19.45 23.57
CA ASP A 137 -1.74 -19.99 24.03
C ASP A 137 -2.58 -20.55 22.87
N GLY A 138 -2.25 -20.20 21.61
CA GLY A 138 -2.88 -20.76 20.42
C GLY A 138 -2.63 -19.96 19.14
N LEU A 139 -3.11 -20.52 18.03
CA LEU A 139 -3.22 -19.88 16.72
C LEU A 139 -4.69 -19.85 16.30
N HIS A 140 -5.16 -18.67 15.92
CA HIS A 140 -6.52 -18.43 15.46
C HIS A 140 -6.50 -17.74 14.10
N GLU A 141 -7.40 -18.18 13.22
CA GLU A 141 -7.52 -17.68 11.86
C GLU A 141 -8.96 -17.22 11.61
N ALA A 142 -9.12 -16.05 10.99
CA ALA A 142 -10.42 -15.56 10.55
C ALA A 142 -10.29 -14.54 9.40
N LEU A 143 -11.38 -14.36 8.66
CA LEU A 143 -11.53 -13.25 7.70
C LEU A 143 -12.00 -11.97 8.38
N ASP A 144 -12.84 -12.11 9.40
CA ASP A 144 -13.36 -11.02 10.22
C ASP A 144 -12.56 -10.91 11.52
N PRO A 145 -11.85 -9.78 11.77
CA PRO A 145 -11.19 -9.49 13.03
C PRO A 145 -12.03 -9.74 14.29
N PHE A 146 -13.34 -9.47 14.24
CA PHE A 146 -14.19 -9.62 15.42
C PHE A 146 -14.30 -11.08 15.88
N ALA A 147 -14.23 -12.03 14.94
CA ALA A 147 -14.25 -13.45 15.28
C ALA A 147 -13.01 -13.90 16.06
N LEU A 148 -11.91 -13.14 16.02
CA LEU A 148 -10.68 -13.43 16.75
C LEU A 148 -10.74 -12.99 18.21
N TYR A 149 -11.54 -11.97 18.53
CA TYR A 149 -11.56 -11.31 19.85
C TYR A 149 -11.84 -12.25 21.03
N PRO A 150 -12.80 -13.21 20.96
CA PRO A 150 -13.06 -14.15 22.05
C PRO A 150 -11.86 -15.02 22.44
N HIS A 151 -10.86 -15.14 21.57
CA HIS A 151 -9.66 -15.95 21.81
C HIS A 151 -8.51 -15.18 22.45
N LEU A 152 -8.60 -13.85 22.56
CA LEU A 152 -7.47 -13.00 22.96
C LEU A 152 -7.33 -12.81 24.47
N GLN A 153 -8.39 -13.06 25.24
CA GLN A 153 -8.39 -12.92 26.72
C GLN A 153 -7.90 -11.54 27.21
N VAL A 154 -8.26 -10.47 26.48
CA VAL A 154 -7.85 -9.07 26.74
C VAL A 154 -8.96 -8.24 27.38
N GLU A 155 -10.03 -8.85 27.88
CA GLU A 155 -11.19 -8.15 28.46
C GLU A 155 -10.84 -7.21 29.62
N ASN A 156 -9.78 -7.52 30.37
CA ASN A 156 -9.30 -6.72 31.50
C ASN A 156 -8.05 -5.90 31.17
N ASP A 157 -7.65 -5.79 29.90
CA ASP A 157 -6.45 -5.07 29.44
C ASP A 157 -6.81 -4.14 28.28
N ALA A 158 -7.46 -3.02 28.62
CA ALA A 158 -8.00 -2.08 27.64
C ALA A 158 -6.95 -1.56 26.65
N SER A 159 -5.73 -1.28 27.10
CA SER A 159 -4.64 -0.81 26.23
C SER A 159 -4.22 -1.89 25.24
N HIS A 160 -4.15 -3.16 25.64
CA HIS A 160 -3.88 -4.26 24.69
C HIS A 160 -5.05 -4.50 23.75
N ALA A 161 -6.28 -4.50 24.25
CA ALA A 161 -7.47 -4.67 23.43
C ALA A 161 -7.55 -3.61 22.33
N PHE A 162 -7.26 -2.34 22.66
CA PHE A 162 -7.18 -1.26 21.70
C PHE A 162 -6.08 -1.50 20.66
N TYR A 163 -4.86 -1.82 21.11
CA TYR A 163 -3.75 -2.11 20.21
C TYR A 163 -4.06 -3.25 19.22
N LEU A 164 -4.59 -4.37 19.71
CA LEU A 164 -4.98 -5.51 18.87
C LEU A 164 -6.11 -5.15 17.92
N GLY A 165 -7.08 -4.35 18.36
CA GLY A 165 -8.14 -3.84 17.49
C GLY A 165 -7.58 -3.03 16.31
N VAL A 166 -6.63 -2.12 16.57
CA VAL A 166 -5.98 -1.32 15.52
C VAL A 166 -5.21 -2.21 14.54
N GLU A 167 -4.40 -3.14 15.05
CA GLU A 167 -3.59 -4.02 14.20
C GLU A 167 -4.45 -4.99 13.38
N LEU A 168 -5.48 -5.60 13.98
CA LEU A 168 -6.37 -6.53 13.28
C LEU A 168 -7.22 -5.83 12.22
N ALA A 169 -7.68 -4.59 12.48
CA ALA A 169 -8.37 -3.79 11.47
C ALA A 169 -7.43 -3.46 10.29
N ARG A 170 -6.17 -3.09 10.58
CA ARG A 170 -5.17 -2.86 9.52
C ARG A 170 -4.87 -4.13 8.73
N ALA A 171 -4.77 -5.28 9.40
CA ALA A 171 -4.59 -6.59 8.78
C ALA A 171 -5.77 -6.97 7.88
N GLN A 172 -7.01 -6.65 8.28
CA GLN A 172 -8.21 -6.85 7.46
C GLN A 172 -8.17 -6.05 6.16
N ILE A 173 -7.87 -4.75 6.24
CA ILE A 173 -7.73 -3.90 5.06
C ILE A 173 -6.67 -4.48 4.13
N ALA A 174 -5.54 -4.93 4.70
CA ALA A 174 -4.47 -5.54 3.91
C ALA A 174 -4.92 -6.83 3.21
N TYR A 175 -5.67 -7.68 3.89
CA TYR A 175 -6.22 -8.91 3.30
C TYR A 175 -7.21 -8.63 2.17
N GLN A 176 -8.14 -7.68 2.38
CA GLN A 176 -9.18 -7.32 1.43
C GLN A 176 -8.59 -6.71 0.15
N LEU A 177 -7.65 -5.78 0.32
CA LEU A 177 -7.02 -5.06 -0.77
C LEU A 177 -5.81 -5.79 -1.37
N LYS A 178 -5.43 -6.95 -0.82
CA LYS A 178 -4.23 -7.68 -1.22
C LYS A 178 -3.00 -6.76 -1.10
N LYS A 179 -2.79 -6.20 0.09
CA LYS A 179 -1.62 -5.43 0.49
C LYS A 179 -0.74 -6.25 1.43
N ARG A 180 0.55 -5.90 1.44
CA ARG A 180 1.50 -6.39 2.41
C ARG A 180 1.22 -5.77 3.77
N TYR A 181 0.89 -6.62 4.73
CA TYR A 181 0.79 -6.26 6.13
C TYR A 181 2.12 -6.52 6.82
N VAL A 182 2.56 -5.55 7.63
CA VAL A 182 3.65 -5.70 8.59
C VAL A 182 3.14 -5.07 9.90
N GLN A 183 3.12 -5.85 10.97
CA GLN A 183 2.67 -5.39 12.28
C GLN A 183 3.50 -4.17 12.73
N ASP A 184 2.84 -3.23 13.41
CA ASP A 184 3.41 -1.95 13.84
C ASP A 184 3.87 -1.02 12.69
N GLN A 185 3.48 -1.30 11.43
CA GLN A 185 3.74 -0.44 10.28
C GLN A 185 2.43 -0.05 9.58
N GLU A 186 2.41 1.17 9.04
CA GLU A 186 1.33 1.64 8.18
C GLU A 186 1.29 0.89 6.85
N LEU A 187 0.10 0.80 6.26
CA LEU A 187 -0.05 0.26 4.91
C LEU A 187 0.58 1.22 3.88
N ASN A 188 1.25 0.63 2.88
CA ASN A 188 1.89 1.39 1.81
C ASN A 188 0.94 1.55 0.62
N TRP A 189 0.52 2.77 0.33
CA TRP A 189 -0.37 3.21 -0.75
C TRP A 189 0.40 3.75 -1.98
N GLY A 190 1.67 3.38 -2.14
CA GLY A 190 2.51 3.88 -3.22
C GLY A 190 2.88 5.35 -3.01
N VAL A 191 2.71 6.18 -4.03
CA VAL A 191 2.97 7.63 -3.93
C VAL A 191 2.03 8.36 -2.97
N ALA A 192 0.88 7.76 -2.65
CA ALA A 192 -0.07 8.32 -1.69
C ALA A 192 0.35 8.07 -0.22
N THR A 193 1.36 7.23 0.04
CA THR A 193 1.88 7.08 1.40
C THR A 193 2.67 8.32 1.80
N PRO A 194 2.30 8.98 2.92
CA PRO A 194 3.09 10.07 3.46
C PRO A 194 4.54 9.61 3.72
N ALA A 195 5.50 10.51 3.48
CA ALA A 195 6.89 10.21 3.82
C ALA A 195 6.99 9.86 5.31
N PRO A 196 7.70 8.79 5.68
CA PRO A 196 7.81 8.39 7.08
C PRO A 196 8.42 9.53 7.89
N ASN A 197 7.75 9.93 8.97
CA ASN A 197 8.32 10.85 9.94
C ASN A 197 9.49 10.14 10.63
N ILE A 198 10.72 10.54 10.32
CA ILE A 198 11.96 9.93 10.80
C ILE A 198 12.05 9.93 12.35
N GLY A 199 11.24 10.76 13.03
CA GLY A 199 11.23 10.89 14.49
C GLY A 199 10.24 10.01 15.27
N ASP A 200 9.27 9.35 14.62
CA ASP A 200 8.15 8.69 15.32
C ASP A 200 8.24 7.15 15.27
N LYS A 201 9.39 6.63 15.67
CA LYS A 201 9.57 5.18 15.93
C LYS A 201 9.25 4.84 17.38
N ASN A 202 8.17 5.38 17.94
CA ASN A 202 7.57 4.72 19.10
C ASN A 202 6.70 3.61 18.53
N SER A 203 7.08 2.35 18.74
CA SER A 203 6.17 1.27 18.37
C SER A 203 4.87 1.46 19.17
N HIS A 204 3.70 1.33 18.54
CA HIS A 204 2.42 1.42 19.25
C HIS A 204 2.37 0.41 20.42
N ARG A 205 3.09 -0.70 20.28
CA ARG A 205 3.40 -1.67 21.33
C ARG A 205 4.17 -1.10 22.53
N GLU A 206 5.19 -0.27 22.32
CA GLU A 206 5.92 0.38 23.43
C GLU A 206 5.05 1.43 24.14
N ALA A 207 4.18 2.12 23.40
CA ALA A 207 3.25 3.07 23.98
C ALA A 207 2.22 2.36 24.89
N SER A 208 1.63 1.25 24.43
CA SER A 208 0.68 0.46 25.24
C SER A 208 1.34 -0.23 26.43
N MET A 209 2.58 -0.74 26.27
CA MET A 209 3.33 -1.35 27.37
C MET A 209 3.74 -0.36 28.46
N LYS A 210 4.07 0.90 28.10
CA LYS A 210 4.36 1.97 29.06
C LYS A 210 3.14 2.32 29.92
N GLU A 211 1.95 2.41 29.30
CA GLU A 211 0.71 2.67 30.02
C GLU A 211 0.38 1.56 31.04
N LYS A 212 0.54 0.29 30.65
CA LYS A 212 0.37 -0.85 31.57
C LYS A 212 1.35 -0.83 32.75
N GLN A 213 2.61 -0.44 32.53
CA GLN A 213 3.58 -0.28 33.61
C GLN A 213 3.24 0.87 34.57
N VAL A 214 2.63 1.94 34.06
CA VAL A 214 2.17 3.08 34.88
C VAL A 214 0.94 2.67 35.72
N ASN A 215 -0.05 2.00 35.13
CA ASN A 215 -1.24 1.54 35.86
C ASN A 215 -0.88 0.53 36.96
N ASN A 216 0.00 -0.43 36.67
CA ASN A 216 0.48 -1.39 37.67
C ASN A 216 1.31 -0.75 38.81
N LYS A 217 1.88 0.44 38.60
CA LYS A 217 2.56 1.20 39.66
C LYS A 217 1.57 1.96 40.54
N LEU A 218 0.49 2.48 39.94
CA LEU A 218 -0.56 3.22 40.66
C LEU A 218 -1.42 2.31 41.54
N GLU A 219 -1.66 1.05 41.15
CA GLU A 219 -2.39 0.07 41.96
C GLU A 219 -1.58 -0.51 43.15
N LYS A 220 -0.26 -0.23 43.22
CA LYS A 220 0.63 -0.71 44.28
C LYS A 220 0.97 0.34 45.35
N VAL A 221 0.36 1.52 45.29
CA VAL A 221 0.48 2.62 46.26
C VAL A 221 -0.86 2.79 46.97
#